data_AF-A0A5N6SXC2-F1
#
_entry.id   AF-A0A5N6SXC2-F1
#
_cell.length_a   1.000
_cell.length_b   1.000
_cell.length_c   1.000
_cell.angle_alpha   90.00
_cell.angle_beta   90.00
_cell.angle_gamma   90.00
#
_symmetry.space_group_name_H-M   'P 1'
#
loop_
_entity.id
_entity.type
_entity.pdbx_description
1 polymer ?
#
loop_
_entity_poly.entity_id
_entity_poly.type
_entity_poly.pdbx_seq_one_letter_code
_entity_poly.pdbx_strand_id
1 'polypeptide(L)'
;MHLITPCRLCTALTVFASLITSSVAIDTPATKDSTIFRSTVSCPTCPDHNCYKCTLGHDATLEANTGGLAYIRSLIAFQLPVPAASITACTVQFPAFTKPLDAPVNVTAAQALSSDWDEDTVTGENAPDSGEVLTEIGVPAYANMGAIDVTPACKGADEDGNFSIFLGTKFGRIEVWSKDSGNPAILHITSSA
;
A
#
# COMPACT_ATOMS: atom_id res chain seq x y z
N MET A 1 59.05 52.80 -34.87
CA MET A 1 59.00 51.53 -34.11
C MET A 1 57.67 51.51 -33.37
N HIS A 2 56.69 50.75 -33.85
CA HIS A 2 55.38 50.61 -33.22
C HIS A 2 55.35 49.32 -32.39
N LEU A 3 55.09 49.45 -31.09
CA LEU A 3 54.90 48.35 -30.15
C LEU A 3 53.39 48.09 -30.02
N ILE A 4 52.97 46.88 -30.39
CA ILE A 4 51.59 46.39 -30.23
C ILE A 4 51.56 45.52 -28.98
N THR A 5 50.76 45.90 -27.98
CA THR A 5 50.54 45.16 -26.73
C THR A 5 49.35 44.20 -26.92
N PRO A 6 49.45 42.90 -26.59
CA PRO A 6 48.31 42.01 -26.68
C PRO A 6 47.48 42.07 -25.39
N CYS A 7 46.21 42.46 -25.53
CA CYS A 7 45.19 42.38 -24.49
C CYS A 7 44.76 40.91 -24.33
N ARG A 8 45.01 40.30 -23.16
CA ARG A 8 44.53 38.96 -22.82
C ARG A 8 43.10 39.05 -22.30
N LEU A 9 42.13 38.60 -23.11
CA LEU A 9 40.78 38.28 -22.65
C LEU A 9 40.83 37.02 -21.77
N CYS A 10 40.54 37.17 -20.48
CA CYS A 10 40.24 36.04 -19.61
C CYS A 10 38.74 35.73 -19.71
N THR A 11 38.38 34.68 -20.43
CA THR A 11 37.05 34.08 -20.42
C THR A 11 36.88 33.26 -19.14
N ALA A 12 36.07 33.75 -18.19
CA ALA A 12 35.67 32.98 -17.01
C ALA A 12 34.61 31.94 -17.43
N LEU A 13 34.96 30.66 -17.34
CA LEU A 13 34.07 29.54 -17.63
C LEU A 13 33.26 29.23 -16.36
N THR A 14 32.00 29.65 -16.29
CA THR A 14 31.06 29.25 -15.24
C THR A 14 30.59 27.83 -15.47
N VAL A 15 31.13 26.88 -14.70
CA VAL A 15 30.68 25.49 -14.68
C VAL A 15 29.37 25.42 -13.88
N PHE A 16 28.23 25.29 -14.57
CA PHE A 16 26.98 24.86 -13.95
C PHE A 16 27.09 23.37 -13.63
N ALA A 17 27.34 23.03 -12.36
CA ALA A 17 27.23 21.66 -11.90
C ALA A 17 25.74 21.28 -11.81
N SER A 18 25.25 20.56 -12.82
CA SER A 18 23.93 19.92 -12.75
C SER A 18 23.97 18.82 -11.69
N LEU A 19 23.32 19.05 -10.55
CA LEU A 19 23.04 18.03 -9.54
C LEU A 19 22.09 17.01 -10.19
N ILE A 20 22.62 15.85 -10.57
CA ILE A 20 21.80 14.71 -10.98
C ILE A 20 21.20 14.17 -9.68
N THR A 21 19.93 14.47 -9.42
CA THR A 21 19.17 13.81 -8.36
C THR A 21 19.00 12.34 -8.74
N SER A 22 19.79 11.46 -8.12
CA SER A 22 19.63 10.02 -8.25
C SER A 22 18.36 9.59 -7.53
N SER A 23 17.47 8.86 -8.21
CA SER A 23 16.35 8.18 -7.58
C SER A 23 16.72 6.74 -7.26
N VAL A 24 16.28 6.26 -6.10
CA VAL A 24 16.44 4.85 -5.70
C VAL A 24 15.06 4.20 -5.70
N ALA A 25 14.95 3.05 -6.36
CA ALA A 25 13.78 2.17 -6.29
C ALA A 25 14.04 1.09 -5.24
N ILE A 26 13.10 0.89 -4.32
CA ILE A 26 13.20 -0.07 -3.21
C ILE A 26 11.90 -0.86 -3.12
N ASP A 27 12.02 -2.18 -3.01
CA ASP A 27 10.87 -3.07 -2.85
C ASP A 27 10.87 -3.66 -1.44
N THR A 28 9.71 -3.63 -0.78
CA THR A 28 9.53 -4.23 0.56
C THR A 28 8.24 -5.05 0.61
N PRO A 29 8.27 -6.28 1.14
CA PRO A 29 7.05 -7.05 1.33
C PRO A 29 6.20 -6.50 2.48
N ALA A 30 4.91 -6.82 2.47
CA ALA A 30 4.04 -6.59 3.62
C ALA A 30 4.60 -7.26 4.88
N THR A 31 4.59 -6.54 6.00
CA THR A 31 5.06 -7.04 7.30
C THR A 31 3.97 -7.77 8.06
N LYS A 32 2.72 -7.37 7.85
CA LYS A 32 1.51 -7.95 8.46
C LYS A 32 0.35 -7.86 7.48
N ASP A 33 -0.55 -8.84 7.48
CA ASP A 33 -1.84 -8.76 6.83
C ASP A 33 -2.95 -9.53 7.60
N SER A 34 -4.19 -9.07 7.47
CA SER A 34 -5.35 -9.75 8.04
C SER A 34 -6.62 -9.36 7.30
N THR A 35 -7.56 -10.29 7.20
CA THR A 35 -8.94 -9.95 6.81
C THR A 35 -9.68 -9.38 8.02
N ILE A 36 -10.25 -8.18 7.88
CA ILE A 36 -11.12 -7.57 8.89
C ILE A 36 -12.57 -7.83 8.50
N PHE A 37 -13.20 -8.75 9.20
CA PHE A 37 -14.57 -9.18 8.93
C PHE A 37 -15.56 -8.50 9.87
N ARG A 38 -16.45 -7.67 9.31
CA ARG A 38 -17.59 -7.09 10.04
C ARG A 38 -18.88 -7.49 9.34
N SER A 39 -19.70 -8.35 9.94
CA SER A 39 -21.00 -8.71 9.38
C SER A 39 -22.01 -8.99 10.48
N THR A 40 -23.27 -8.65 10.19
CA THR A 40 -24.41 -8.91 11.06
C THR A 40 -24.96 -10.32 10.91
N VAL A 41 -24.44 -11.11 9.95
CA VAL A 41 -24.77 -12.53 9.82
C VAL A 41 -23.95 -13.35 10.82
N SER A 42 -24.44 -14.54 11.17
CA SER A 42 -23.72 -15.46 12.07
C SER A 42 -22.49 -16.05 11.38
N CYS A 43 -21.35 -16.06 12.07
CA CYS A 43 -20.11 -16.72 11.63
C CYS A 43 -19.81 -17.94 12.52
N PRO A 44 -20.21 -19.16 12.13
CA PRO A 44 -20.18 -20.33 13.02
C PRO A 44 -18.80 -20.68 13.58
N THR A 45 -17.74 -20.35 12.84
CA THR A 45 -16.34 -20.65 13.17
C THR A 45 -15.68 -19.61 14.07
N CYS A 46 -16.34 -18.48 14.33
CA CYS A 46 -15.78 -17.39 15.12
C CYS A 46 -16.31 -17.40 16.56
N PRO A 47 -15.58 -16.80 17.51
CA PRO A 47 -16.04 -16.67 18.89
C PRO A 47 -17.46 -16.09 18.98
N ASP A 48 -18.30 -16.69 19.82
CA ASP A 48 -19.71 -16.33 20.00
C ASP A 48 -20.57 -16.34 18.72
N HIS A 49 -20.10 -17.04 17.68
CA HIS A 49 -20.66 -16.98 16.33
C HIS A 49 -20.72 -15.56 15.73
N ASN A 50 -19.86 -14.65 16.22
CA ASN A 50 -19.84 -13.25 15.85
C ASN A 50 -18.70 -12.97 14.87
N CYS A 51 -19.03 -12.51 13.66
CA CYS A 51 -18.04 -12.21 12.63
C CYS A 51 -17.06 -11.10 13.05
N TYR A 52 -17.48 -10.19 13.92
CA TYR A 52 -16.60 -9.11 14.42
C TYR A 52 -15.46 -9.63 15.29
N LYS A 53 -15.58 -10.85 15.83
CA LYS A 53 -14.59 -11.48 16.72
C LYS A 53 -13.68 -12.48 16.02
N CYS A 54 -13.82 -12.66 14.71
CA CYS A 54 -12.91 -13.52 13.96
C CYS A 54 -11.52 -12.88 13.94
N THR A 55 -10.52 -13.60 14.45
CA THR A 55 -9.12 -13.33 14.15
C THR A 55 -8.76 -14.09 12.88
N LEU A 56 -8.45 -13.34 11.82
CA LEU A 56 -8.15 -13.88 10.50
C LEU A 56 -6.75 -13.42 10.02
N GLY A 57 -5.88 -13.09 10.97
CA GLY A 57 -4.45 -13.00 10.69
C GLY A 57 -3.90 -14.39 10.39
N HIS A 58 -2.87 -14.45 9.56
CA HIS A 58 -2.22 -15.68 9.08
C HIS A 58 -3.05 -16.59 8.17
N ASP A 59 -4.27 -16.19 7.80
CA ASP A 59 -5.02 -16.89 6.75
C ASP A 59 -4.26 -16.81 5.42
N ALA A 60 -4.33 -17.87 4.60
CA ALA A 60 -3.61 -17.93 3.31
C ALA A 60 -4.16 -16.96 2.25
N THR A 61 -5.30 -16.33 2.51
CA THR A 61 -5.95 -15.41 1.58
C THR A 61 -6.47 -14.17 2.31
N LEU A 62 -6.53 -13.07 1.57
CA LEU A 62 -7.10 -11.81 2.01
C LEU A 62 -8.37 -11.52 1.25
N GLU A 63 -9.42 -11.12 1.95
CA GLU A 63 -10.71 -10.81 1.35
C GLU A 63 -11.06 -9.34 1.45
N ALA A 64 -11.76 -8.85 0.43
CA ALA A 64 -12.41 -7.55 0.46
C ALA A 64 -13.80 -7.61 -0.18
N ASN A 65 -14.79 -7.08 0.54
CA ASN A 65 -16.16 -6.93 0.11
C ASN A 65 -16.81 -5.78 0.90
N THR A 66 -16.93 -4.63 0.26
CA THR A 66 -17.62 -3.48 0.83
C THR A 66 -19.00 -3.40 0.19
N GLY A 67 -19.94 -4.24 0.62
CA GLY A 67 -21.28 -4.25 0.03
C GLY A 67 -22.22 -5.31 0.62
N GLY A 68 -23.52 -4.99 0.67
CA GLY A 68 -24.54 -5.90 1.20
C GLY A 68 -24.53 -5.99 2.73
N LEU A 69 -24.66 -7.23 3.27
CA LEU A 69 -24.75 -7.51 4.71
C LEU A 69 -23.38 -7.74 5.38
N ALA A 70 -22.29 -7.70 4.61
CA ALA A 70 -20.94 -7.92 5.09
C ALA A 70 -20.04 -6.77 4.63
N TYR A 71 -19.20 -6.34 5.55
CA TYR A 71 -18.22 -5.29 5.37
C TYR A 71 -16.85 -5.90 5.69
N ILE A 72 -16.19 -6.37 4.64
CA ILE A 72 -14.93 -7.11 4.71
C ILE A 72 -13.86 -6.27 4.04
N ARG A 73 -12.74 -6.05 4.72
CA ARG A 73 -11.59 -5.34 4.16
C ARG A 73 -10.32 -6.08 4.53
N SER A 74 -9.34 -6.08 3.64
CA SER A 74 -8.01 -6.58 3.98
C SER A 74 -7.22 -5.44 4.60
N LEU A 75 -6.56 -5.68 5.73
CA LEU A 75 -5.66 -4.73 6.39
C LEU A 75 -4.23 -5.20 6.15
N ILE A 76 -3.37 -4.35 5.59
CA ILE A 76 -2.00 -4.69 5.22
C ILE A 76 -1.06 -3.63 5.77
N ALA A 77 0.00 -4.04 6.46
CA ALA A 77 1.03 -3.15 6.98
C ALA A 77 2.34 -3.28 6.21
N PHE A 78 3.06 -2.17 6.14
CA PHE A 78 4.39 -2.08 5.58
C PHE A 78 5.29 -1.26 6.51
N GLN A 79 6.59 -1.46 6.36
CA GLN A 79 7.62 -0.71 7.06
C GLN A 79 8.53 -0.05 6.01
N LEU A 80 8.65 1.27 6.08
CA LEU A 80 9.54 2.00 5.19
C LEU A 80 11.01 1.74 5.54
N PRO A 81 11.87 1.46 4.55
CA PRO A 81 13.31 1.30 4.75
C PRO A 81 14.08 2.62 4.68
N VAL A 82 13.38 3.71 4.35
CA VAL A 82 13.91 5.08 4.22
C VAL A 82 12.93 6.08 4.87
N PRO A 83 13.39 7.26 5.28
CA PRO A 83 12.50 8.26 5.88
C PRO A 83 11.35 8.65 4.94
N ALA A 84 10.13 8.78 5.47
CA ALA A 84 8.94 9.14 4.70
C ALA A 84 9.12 10.44 3.88
N ALA A 85 9.91 11.39 4.40
CA ALA A 85 10.19 12.66 3.75
C ALA A 85 11.01 12.54 2.44
N SER A 86 11.74 11.44 2.23
CA SER A 86 12.50 11.22 0.98
C SER A 86 11.69 10.54 -0.11
N ILE A 87 10.49 10.05 0.21
CA ILE A 87 9.63 9.31 -0.71
C ILE A 87 8.98 10.26 -1.71
N THR A 88 9.18 9.96 -3.00
CA THR A 88 8.53 10.69 -4.10
C THR A 88 7.30 9.95 -4.61
N ALA A 89 7.31 8.61 -4.59
CA ALA A 89 6.18 7.78 -4.98
C ALA A 89 6.18 6.43 -4.22
N CYS A 90 4.98 5.91 -3.96
CA CYS A 90 4.77 4.54 -3.51
C CYS A 90 3.61 3.88 -4.23
N THR A 91 3.81 2.64 -4.69
CA THR A 91 2.72 1.80 -5.17
C THR A 91 2.76 0.44 -4.48
N VAL A 92 1.59 -0.17 -4.28
CA VAL A 92 1.48 -1.55 -3.79
C VAL A 92 1.03 -2.45 -4.92
N GLN A 93 1.80 -3.49 -5.17
CA GLN A 93 1.44 -4.60 -6.04
C GLN A 93 0.88 -5.73 -5.20
N PHE A 94 -0.41 -6.01 -5.38
CA PHE A 94 -1.04 -7.18 -4.79
C PHE A 94 -0.76 -8.44 -5.64
N PRO A 95 -0.77 -9.64 -5.02
CA PRO A 95 -0.77 -10.90 -5.74
C PRO A 95 -1.96 -11.04 -6.68
N ALA A 96 -1.90 -12.06 -7.54
CA ALA A 96 -3.05 -12.43 -8.37
C ALA A 96 -4.25 -12.84 -7.50
N PHE A 97 -5.45 -12.69 -8.06
CA PHE A 97 -6.65 -13.23 -7.43
C PHE A 97 -6.57 -14.75 -7.32
N THR A 98 -7.14 -15.31 -6.26
CA THR A 98 -7.22 -16.77 -6.07
C THR A 98 -8.13 -17.44 -7.10
N LYS A 99 -9.08 -16.66 -7.63
CA LYS A 99 -10.00 -17.03 -8.71
C LYS A 99 -10.10 -15.89 -9.72
N PRO A 100 -10.24 -16.17 -11.03
CA PRO A 100 -10.49 -15.14 -12.02
C PRO A 100 -11.71 -14.28 -11.67
N LEU A 101 -11.62 -12.98 -11.91
CA LEU A 101 -12.77 -12.07 -11.75
C LEU A 101 -13.72 -12.24 -12.94
N ASP A 102 -14.90 -12.81 -12.72
CA ASP A 102 -15.89 -12.98 -13.80
C ASP A 102 -16.59 -11.66 -14.20
N ALA A 103 -16.49 -10.63 -13.34
CA ALA A 103 -17.06 -9.30 -13.55
C ALA A 103 -16.07 -8.22 -13.11
N PRO A 104 -16.12 -7.01 -13.69
CA PRO A 104 -15.28 -5.91 -13.27
C PRO A 104 -15.60 -5.48 -11.83
N VAL A 105 -14.59 -5.01 -11.12
CA VAL A 105 -14.70 -4.56 -9.72
C VAL A 105 -13.93 -3.26 -9.52
N ASN A 106 -14.47 -2.36 -8.70
CA ASN A 106 -13.74 -1.19 -8.24
C ASN A 106 -13.12 -1.50 -6.88
N VAL A 107 -11.80 -1.43 -6.82
CA VAL A 107 -10.99 -1.68 -5.64
C VAL A 107 -10.57 -0.35 -5.06
N THR A 108 -10.66 -0.22 -3.74
CA THR A 108 -10.29 1.00 -3.02
C THR A 108 -9.12 0.72 -2.08
N ALA A 109 -8.26 1.73 -1.90
CA ALA A 109 -7.28 1.72 -0.83
C ALA A 109 -7.48 2.94 0.06
N ALA A 110 -7.51 2.73 1.37
CA ALA A 110 -7.60 3.79 2.38
C ALA A 110 -6.46 3.62 3.39
N GLN A 111 -5.96 4.71 3.96
CA GLN A 111 -4.97 4.62 5.04
C GLN A 111 -5.67 4.16 6.33
N ALA A 112 -5.07 3.25 7.09
CA ALA A 112 -5.50 2.97 8.46
C ALA A 112 -4.94 4.05 9.40
N LEU A 113 -5.72 4.47 10.40
CA LEU A 113 -5.33 5.54 11.32
C LEU A 113 -4.23 5.12 12.32
N SER A 114 -3.91 3.83 12.42
CA SER A 114 -2.78 3.28 13.19
C SER A 114 -2.26 2.00 12.55
N SER A 115 -0.99 1.70 12.79
CA SER A 115 -0.28 0.48 12.36
C SER A 115 0.08 -0.46 13.50
N ASP A 116 -0.33 -0.16 14.74
CA ASP A 116 0.08 -0.85 15.97
C ASP A 116 -0.69 -2.16 16.24
N TRP A 117 -1.48 -2.61 15.27
CA TRP A 117 -2.29 -3.81 15.36
C TRP A 117 -1.44 -5.08 15.25
N ASP A 118 -1.94 -6.19 15.80
CA ASP A 118 -1.26 -7.49 15.83
C ASP A 118 -2.08 -8.53 15.06
N GLU A 119 -1.45 -9.28 14.15
CA GLU A 119 -2.10 -10.33 13.35
C GLU A 119 -2.75 -11.42 14.22
N ASP A 120 -2.13 -11.72 15.37
CA ASP A 120 -2.61 -12.77 16.29
C ASP A 120 -3.89 -12.36 17.03
N THR A 121 -4.26 -11.08 17.01
CA THR A 121 -5.37 -10.57 17.84
C THR A 121 -6.29 -9.59 17.14
N VAL A 122 -5.94 -9.11 15.95
CA VAL A 122 -6.77 -8.15 15.21
C VAL A 122 -8.05 -8.83 14.71
N THR A 123 -9.17 -8.12 14.87
CA THR A 123 -10.52 -8.56 14.57
C THR A 123 -11.35 -7.38 14.06
N GLY A 124 -12.60 -7.62 13.69
CA GLY A 124 -13.56 -6.55 13.41
C GLY A 124 -13.79 -5.58 14.59
N GLU A 125 -13.64 -6.02 15.84
CA GLU A 125 -13.90 -5.18 17.03
C GLU A 125 -12.75 -4.23 17.39
N ASN A 126 -11.49 -4.61 17.11
CA ASN A 126 -10.30 -3.87 17.54
C ASN A 126 -9.38 -3.41 16.38
N ALA A 127 -9.71 -3.71 15.13
CA ALA A 127 -8.99 -3.18 13.99
C ALA A 127 -8.98 -1.63 14.01
N PRO A 128 -7.87 -1.00 13.57
CA PRO A 128 -7.78 0.46 13.51
C PRO A 128 -8.88 1.03 12.62
N ASP A 129 -9.29 2.26 12.92
CA ASP A 129 -10.21 2.97 12.05
C ASP A 129 -9.56 3.27 10.69
N SER A 130 -10.41 3.38 9.67
CA SER A 130 -10.01 3.74 8.33
C SER A 130 -10.10 5.25 8.15
N GLY A 131 -9.07 5.85 7.58
CA GLY A 131 -9.12 7.20 7.04
C GLY A 131 -9.88 7.26 5.71
N GLU A 132 -9.71 8.38 5.01
CA GLU A 132 -10.29 8.60 3.69
C GLU A 132 -9.69 7.65 2.64
N VAL A 133 -10.47 7.39 1.59
CA VAL A 133 -10.01 6.61 0.43
C VAL A 133 -8.93 7.42 -0.30
N LEU A 134 -7.75 6.83 -0.42
CA LEU A 134 -6.60 7.41 -1.12
C LEU A 134 -6.75 7.28 -2.62
N THR A 135 -7.21 6.12 -3.07
CA THR A 135 -7.37 5.80 -4.49
C THR A 135 -8.45 4.74 -4.72
N GLU A 136 -9.04 4.78 -5.92
CA GLU A 136 -9.98 3.79 -6.43
C GLU A 136 -9.49 3.38 -7.83
N ILE A 137 -9.32 2.08 -8.04
CA ILE A 137 -8.95 1.52 -9.36
C ILE A 137 -10.03 0.58 -9.87
N GLY A 138 -10.33 0.66 -11.16
CA GLY A 138 -11.18 -0.30 -11.85
C GLY A 138 -10.35 -1.51 -12.30
N VAL A 139 -10.73 -2.70 -11.87
CA VAL A 139 -10.13 -3.96 -12.31
C VAL A 139 -11.09 -4.64 -13.29
N PRO A 140 -10.71 -4.81 -14.57
CA PRO A 140 -11.53 -5.50 -15.55
C PRO A 140 -11.77 -6.97 -15.19
N ALA A 141 -12.84 -7.56 -15.74
CA ALA A 141 -13.04 -8.99 -15.69
C ALA A 141 -11.83 -9.73 -16.32
N TYR A 142 -11.47 -10.87 -15.74
CA TYR A 142 -10.37 -11.75 -16.14
C TYR A 142 -8.97 -11.08 -16.13
N ALA A 143 -8.82 -9.94 -15.45
CA ALA A 143 -7.55 -9.27 -15.24
C ALA A 143 -7.09 -9.41 -13.78
N ASN A 144 -5.78 -9.27 -13.55
CA ASN A 144 -5.23 -9.07 -12.22
C ASN A 144 -5.30 -7.59 -11.82
N MET A 145 -5.18 -7.34 -10.53
CA MET A 145 -5.08 -6.00 -9.98
C MET A 145 -3.77 -5.33 -10.46
N GLY A 146 -3.89 -4.11 -10.98
CA GLY A 146 -2.73 -3.25 -11.23
C GLY A 146 -2.16 -2.70 -9.92
N ALA A 147 -0.97 -2.10 -10.00
CA ALA A 147 -0.37 -1.44 -8.84
C ALA A 147 -1.27 -0.29 -8.34
N ILE A 148 -1.44 -0.20 -7.02
CA ILE A 148 -2.27 0.80 -6.35
C ILE A 148 -1.36 1.90 -5.81
N ASP A 149 -1.62 3.16 -6.17
CA ASP A 149 -0.90 4.31 -5.60
C ASP A 149 -1.29 4.51 -4.13
N VAL A 150 -0.30 4.40 -3.26
CA VAL A 150 -0.42 4.63 -1.80
C VAL A 150 0.57 5.68 -1.32
N THR A 151 1.08 6.52 -2.22
CA THR A 151 2.01 7.60 -1.91
C THR A 151 1.58 8.45 -0.71
N PRO A 152 0.30 8.83 -0.54
CA PRO A 152 -0.13 9.54 0.66
C PRO A 152 0.09 8.75 1.96
N ALA A 153 -0.17 7.43 1.96
CA ALA A 153 0.02 6.58 3.14
C ALA A 153 1.50 6.42 3.49
N CYS A 154 2.37 6.23 2.50
CA CYS A 154 3.82 6.22 2.72
C CYS A 154 4.31 7.53 3.35
N LYS A 155 3.86 8.68 2.84
CA LYS A 155 4.25 9.99 3.37
C LYS A 155 3.67 10.25 4.77
N GLY A 156 2.57 9.58 5.10
CA GLY A 156 1.93 9.60 6.41
C GLY A 156 2.31 8.44 7.32
N ALA A 157 3.42 7.74 7.05
CA ALA A 157 3.95 6.74 7.97
C ALA A 157 4.37 7.37 9.30
N ASP A 158 4.36 6.57 10.36
CA ASP A 158 4.77 7.03 11.69
C ASP A 158 6.30 7.28 11.81
N GLU A 159 6.75 7.66 13.00
CA GLU A 159 8.15 7.99 13.28
C GLU A 159 9.09 6.81 13.03
N ASP A 160 8.60 5.59 13.24
CA ASP A 160 9.34 4.36 12.97
C ASP A 160 9.25 3.95 11.50
N GLY A 161 8.39 4.58 10.70
CA GLY A 161 8.18 4.33 9.28
C GLY A 161 7.11 3.26 9.01
N ASN A 162 6.29 2.89 9.99
CA ASN A 162 5.18 1.98 9.77
C ASN A 162 3.97 2.72 9.20
N PHE A 163 3.30 2.08 8.27
CA PHE A 163 1.97 2.49 7.84
C PHE A 163 1.15 1.27 7.46
N SER A 164 -0.18 1.40 7.53
CA SER A 164 -1.11 0.34 7.13
C SER A 164 -2.17 0.90 6.18
N ILE A 165 -2.65 0.04 5.30
CA ILE A 165 -3.73 0.35 4.36
C ILE A 165 -4.85 -0.67 4.49
N PHE A 166 -6.07 -0.21 4.27
CA PHE A 166 -7.22 -1.05 3.99
C PHE A 166 -7.39 -1.22 2.49
N LEU A 167 -7.43 -2.45 2.02
CA LEU A 167 -7.93 -2.83 0.72
C LEU A 167 -9.43 -3.14 0.83
N GLY A 168 -10.23 -2.40 0.08
CA GLY A 168 -11.68 -2.59 -0.02
C GLY A 168 -12.12 -2.80 -1.46
N THR A 169 -13.39 -3.12 -1.64
CA THR A 169 -14.08 -2.92 -2.93
C THR A 169 -15.10 -1.79 -2.78
N LYS A 170 -15.73 -1.34 -3.86
CA LYS A 170 -16.94 -0.50 -3.78
C LYS A 170 -18.22 -1.33 -3.87
N PHE A 171 -18.15 -2.39 -4.67
CA PHE A 171 -19.15 -3.44 -4.85
C PHE A 171 -18.44 -4.72 -5.25
N GLY A 172 -19.02 -5.88 -4.94
CA GLY A 172 -18.42 -7.18 -5.27
C GLY A 172 -17.38 -7.64 -4.25
N ARG A 173 -17.01 -8.92 -4.35
CA ARG A 173 -16.02 -9.57 -3.48
C ARG A 173 -14.78 -9.91 -4.30
N ILE A 174 -13.62 -9.64 -3.73
CA ILE A 174 -12.34 -10.14 -4.22
C ILE A 174 -11.67 -10.98 -3.15
N GLU A 175 -10.81 -11.89 -3.61
CA GLU A 175 -9.95 -12.71 -2.77
C GLU A 175 -8.57 -12.78 -3.45
N VAL A 176 -7.53 -12.40 -2.71
CA VAL A 176 -6.13 -12.45 -3.17
C VAL A 176 -5.31 -13.31 -2.21
N TRP A 177 -4.15 -13.77 -2.65
CA TRP A 177 -3.22 -14.48 -1.77
C TRP A 177 -2.64 -13.53 -0.69
N SER A 178 -2.38 -14.07 0.52
CA SER A 178 -1.76 -13.33 1.63
C SER A 178 -0.25 -13.57 1.73
N LYS A 179 0.44 -12.89 2.64
CA LYS A 179 1.85 -13.18 2.95
C LYS A 179 2.06 -14.61 3.42
N ASP A 180 1.13 -15.18 4.19
CA ASP A 180 1.26 -16.52 4.77
C ASP A 180 1.07 -17.64 3.75
N SER A 181 0.54 -17.32 2.56
CA SER A 181 0.61 -18.19 1.39
C SER A 181 1.97 -18.20 0.68
N GLY A 182 2.92 -17.37 1.13
CA GLY A 182 4.19 -17.10 0.44
C GLY A 182 4.10 -16.05 -0.67
N ASN A 183 2.97 -15.34 -0.78
CA ASN A 183 2.74 -14.30 -1.80
C ASN A 183 2.37 -12.97 -1.13
N PRO A 184 3.30 -12.30 -0.42
CA PRO A 184 3.00 -11.02 0.20
C PRO A 184 2.68 -9.95 -0.85
N ALA A 185 1.86 -8.98 -0.48
CA ALA A 185 1.79 -7.73 -1.22
C ALA A 185 3.17 -7.03 -1.18
N ILE A 186 3.57 -6.41 -2.28
CA ILE A 186 4.88 -5.76 -2.41
C ILE A 186 4.68 -4.25 -2.53
N LEU A 187 5.32 -3.50 -1.64
CA LEU A 187 5.43 -2.06 -1.71
C LEU A 187 6.66 -1.67 -2.54
N HIS A 188 6.42 -0.93 -3.63
CA HIS A 188 7.43 -0.31 -4.47
C HIS A 188 7.59 1.15 -4.08
N ILE A 189 8.79 1.55 -3.69
CA ILE A 189 9.12 2.90 -3.21
C ILE A 189 10.08 3.54 -4.20
N THR A 190 9.79 4.76 -4.61
CA THR A 190 10.78 5.64 -5.26
C THR A 190 11.17 6.74 -4.27
N SER A 191 12.46 6.85 -3.98
CA SER A 191 13.03 7.88 -3.10
C SER A 191 13.96 8.79 -3.88
N SER A 192 13.94 10.08 -3.58
CA SER A 192 15.08 10.95 -3.94
C SER A 192 16.25 10.64 -3.01
N ALA A 193 17.44 10.47 -3.58
CA ALA A 193 18.69 10.43 -2.84
C ALA A 193 19.10 11.83 -2.35
#